data_AF-A0A661EW72-F1
#
_entry.id   AF-A0A661EW72-F1
#
_cell.length_a   1.000
_cell.length_b   1.000
_cell.length_c   1.000
_cell.angle_alpha   90.00
_cell.angle_beta   90.00
_cell.angle_gamma   90.00
#
_symmetry.space_group_name_H-M   'P 1'
#
loop_
_entity.id
_entity.type
_entity.pdbx_description
1 polymer ?
#
loop_
_entity_poly.entity_id
_entity_poly.type
_entity_poly.pdbx_seq_one_letter_code
_entity_poly.pdbx_strand_id
1 'polypeptide(L)'
;MSWQPLGYYNFFRLVVSAVFCALANSGVLLKPLGAQNPQLFTITSNLYLVVGVFAFLLLWLRRPTFLTQAVTLLFIDVIAIIMIMHSSGGTGSGVGILLVIIIAASGLLLPRQLTLLVTAFATLGLLAEQVRWWFLGDIQPEDFTRAGVLGFALFATATISFEFARRARASANLAATRGTELRNLARLNEEIIQRMQTG
;
A
#
# COMPACT_ATOMS: atom_id res chain seq x y z
N MET A 1 3.36 -4.16 -18.48
CA MET A 1 2.98 -3.45 -17.23
C MET A 1 4.13 -2.54 -16.85
N SER A 2 3.90 -1.24 -16.69
CA SER A 2 4.93 -0.29 -16.26
C SER A 2 5.27 -0.55 -14.79
N TRP A 3 6.57 -0.58 -14.45
CA TRP A 3 7.06 -0.76 -13.07
C TRP A 3 6.92 0.51 -12.21
N GLN A 4 6.51 1.62 -12.80
CA GLN A 4 6.40 2.93 -12.17
C GLN A 4 5.52 2.94 -10.90
N PRO A 5 4.33 2.30 -10.85
CA PRO A 5 3.49 2.30 -9.65
C PRO A 5 4.16 1.65 -8.44
N LEU A 6 4.95 0.59 -8.67
CA LEU A 6 5.68 -0.10 -7.61
C LEU A 6 6.86 0.73 -7.09
N GLY A 7 7.50 1.51 -7.98
CA GLY A 7 8.52 2.49 -7.60
C GLY A 7 7.99 3.57 -6.67
N TYR A 8 6.84 4.18 -6.99
CA TYR A 8 6.20 5.18 -6.13
C TYR A 8 5.80 4.61 -4.77
N TYR A 9 5.24 3.40 -4.75
CA TYR A 9 4.90 2.72 -3.52
C TYR A 9 6.13 2.45 -2.64
N ASN A 10 7.21 1.96 -3.23
CA ASN A 10 8.44 1.70 -2.49
C ASN A 10 9.11 2.98 -1.97
N PHE A 11 9.01 4.08 -2.71
CA PHE A 11 9.47 5.39 -2.24
C PHE A 11 8.67 5.86 -1.01
N PHE A 12 7.33 5.79 -1.08
CA PHE A 12 6.46 6.07 0.08
C PHE A 12 6.87 5.23 1.29
N ARG A 13 7.09 3.93 1.09
CA ARG A 13 7.51 3.02 2.14
C ARG A 13 8.87 3.40 2.74
N LEU A 14 9.86 3.75 1.91
CA LEU A 14 11.16 4.21 2.38
C LEU A 14 11.02 5.46 3.27
N VAL A 15 10.23 6.44 2.83
CA VAL A 15 9.97 7.66 3.62
C VAL A 15 9.33 7.30 4.97
N VAL A 16 8.27 6.48 4.97
CA VAL A 16 7.59 6.07 6.22
C VAL A 16 8.54 5.31 7.16
N SER A 17 9.30 4.36 6.62
CA SER A 17 10.26 3.58 7.42
C SER A 17 11.41 4.44 7.97
N ALA A 18 11.88 5.42 7.20
CA ALA A 18 12.90 6.36 7.63
C ALA A 18 12.38 7.27 8.74
N VAL A 19 11.14 7.75 8.65
CA VAL A 19 10.50 8.54 9.70
C VAL A 19 10.39 7.72 10.99
N PHE A 20 9.87 6.49 10.93
CA PHE A 20 9.79 5.63 12.13
C PHE A 20 11.16 5.33 12.73
N CYS A 21 12.16 5.03 11.88
CA CYS A 21 13.53 4.80 12.31
C CYS A 21 14.15 6.06 12.96
N ALA A 22 13.94 7.24 12.40
CA ALA A 22 14.42 8.50 12.97
C ALA A 22 13.75 8.79 14.32
N LEU A 23 12.44 8.56 14.44
CA LEU A 23 11.70 8.70 15.71
C LEU A 23 12.21 7.70 16.75
N ALA A 24 12.48 6.45 16.37
CA ALA A 24 13.01 5.44 17.27
C ALA A 24 14.41 5.78 17.80
N ASN A 25 15.32 6.24 16.91
CA ASN A 25 16.73 6.48 17.26
C ASN A 25 17.01 7.87 17.84
N SER A 26 16.13 8.85 17.63
CA SER A 26 16.29 10.20 18.17
C SER A 26 16.01 10.30 19.69
N GLY A 27 15.45 9.24 20.29
CA GLY A 27 15.00 9.24 21.69
C GLY A 27 13.79 10.12 21.96
N VAL A 28 13.26 10.80 20.92
CA VAL A 28 12.04 11.61 20.99
C VAL A 28 10.84 10.69 20.77
N LEU A 29 10.40 10.01 21.83
CA LEU A 29 9.12 9.29 21.80
C LEU A 29 7.98 10.31 21.78
N LEU A 30 7.39 10.53 20.60
CA LEU A 30 6.08 11.18 20.51
C LEU A 30 5.05 10.23 21.10
N LYS A 31 4.68 10.42 22.37
CA LYS A 31 3.52 9.70 22.93
C LYS A 31 2.32 9.90 21.98
N PRO A 32 1.67 8.82 21.52
CA PRO A 32 1.72 7.43 22.02
C PRO A 32 2.72 6.47 21.34
N LEU A 33 3.44 6.89 20.30
CA LEU A 33 4.38 6.05 19.54
C LEU A 33 5.50 5.48 20.42
N GLY A 34 5.63 4.15 20.40
CA GLY A 34 6.62 3.41 21.19
C GLY A 34 6.45 3.51 22.71
N ALA A 35 5.34 4.07 23.22
CA ALA A 35 5.17 4.36 24.64
C ALA A 35 5.03 3.10 25.52
N GLN A 36 4.51 2.00 24.96
CA GLN A 36 4.38 0.74 25.70
C GLN A 36 5.64 -0.12 25.63
N ASN A 37 6.25 -0.23 24.45
CA ASN A 37 7.47 -1.00 24.28
C ASN A 37 8.45 -0.30 23.32
N PRO A 38 9.31 0.59 23.84
CA PRO A 38 10.28 1.35 23.03
C PRO A 38 11.29 0.45 22.31
N GLN A 39 11.66 -0.69 22.92
CA GLN A 39 12.60 -1.65 22.32
C GLN A 39 11.96 -2.32 21.09
N LEU A 40 10.73 -2.81 21.22
CA LEU A 40 10.02 -3.44 20.11
C LEU A 40 9.76 -2.45 18.97
N PHE A 41 9.40 -1.21 19.30
CA PHE A 41 9.26 -0.12 18.31
C PHE A 41 10.55 0.11 17.53
N THR A 42 11.69 0.16 18.24
CA THR A 42 13.01 0.41 17.62
C THR A 42 13.45 -0.75 16.73
N ILE A 43 13.32 -1.99 17.20
CA ILE A 43 13.67 -3.19 16.41
C ILE A 43 12.80 -3.26 15.16
N THR A 44 11.47 -3.10 15.31
CA THR A 44 10.53 -3.18 14.19
C THR A 44 10.79 -2.06 13.16
N SER A 45 11.04 -0.83 13.61
CA SER A 45 11.30 0.31 12.72
C SER A 45 12.60 0.15 11.92
N ASN A 46 13.67 -0.32 12.57
CA ASN A 46 14.93 -0.61 11.89
C ASN A 46 14.79 -1.75 10.89
N LEU A 47 14.12 -2.85 11.28
CA LEU A 47 13.86 -3.97 10.39
C LEU A 47 13.01 -3.54 9.19
N TYR A 48 11.99 -2.71 9.43
CA TYR A 48 11.13 -2.18 8.38
C TYR A 48 11.90 -1.36 7.34
N LEU A 49 12.86 -0.54 7.79
CA LEU A 49 13.77 0.22 6.92
C LEU A 49 14.69 -0.72 6.13
N VAL A 50 15.31 -1.71 6.77
CA VAL A 50 16.19 -2.70 6.10
C VAL A 50 15.43 -3.43 4.99
N VAL A 51 14.21 -3.88 5.27
CA VAL A 51 13.40 -4.54 4.23
C VAL A 51 13.00 -3.55 3.13
N GLY A 52 12.77 -2.27 3.44
CA GLY A 52 12.50 -1.23 2.43
C GLY A 52 13.69 -1.01 1.48
N VAL A 53 14.90 -0.95 2.02
CA VAL A 53 16.14 -0.85 1.23
C VAL A 53 16.34 -2.12 0.39
N PHE A 54 16.12 -3.30 0.97
CA PHE A 54 16.23 -4.56 0.25
C PHE A 54 15.19 -4.66 -0.89
N ALA A 55 13.95 -4.23 -0.63
CA ALA A 55 12.90 -4.13 -1.64
C ALA A 55 13.29 -3.19 -2.79
N PHE A 56 13.95 -2.08 -2.50
CA PHE A 56 14.48 -1.16 -3.52
C PHE A 56 15.54 -1.83 -4.38
N LEU A 57 16.44 -2.60 -3.76
CA LEU A 57 17.46 -3.38 -4.48
C LEU A 57 16.81 -4.45 -5.40
N LEU A 58 15.80 -5.17 -4.90
CA LEU A 58 15.06 -6.17 -5.69
C LEU A 58 14.32 -5.55 -6.88
N LEU A 59 13.76 -4.35 -6.68
CA LEU A 59 13.14 -3.58 -7.75
C LEU A 59 14.16 -3.24 -8.86
N TRP A 60 15.38 -2.88 -8.46
CA TRP A 60 16.48 -2.60 -9.36
C TRP A 60 16.92 -3.86 -10.14
N LEU A 61 16.97 -5.01 -9.49
CA LEU A 61 17.30 -6.30 -10.10
C LEU A 61 16.18 -6.89 -10.97
N ARG A 62 14.96 -6.30 -10.96
CA ARG A 62 13.76 -6.80 -11.66
C ARG A 62 13.47 -8.30 -11.45
N ARG A 63 13.83 -8.81 -10.26
CA ARG A 63 13.68 -10.20 -9.85
C ARG A 63 13.16 -10.19 -8.40
N PRO A 64 12.09 -10.92 -8.05
CA PRO A 64 11.26 -11.86 -8.83
C PRO A 64 10.18 -11.16 -9.68
N THR A 65 9.11 -11.86 -10.06
CA THR A 65 7.97 -11.28 -10.80
C THR A 65 7.30 -10.17 -10.00
N PHE A 66 6.82 -9.14 -10.71
CA PHE A 66 6.14 -7.97 -10.13
C PHE A 66 5.08 -8.34 -9.07
N LEU A 67 4.23 -9.33 -9.38
CA LEU A 67 3.12 -9.72 -8.51
C LEU A 67 3.62 -10.39 -7.22
N THR A 68 4.61 -11.28 -7.30
CA THR A 68 5.16 -11.94 -6.10
C THR A 68 5.84 -10.93 -5.19
N GLN A 69 6.65 -10.04 -5.76
CA GLN A 69 7.26 -8.93 -5.02
C GLN A 69 6.19 -8.06 -4.35
N ALA A 70 5.20 -7.56 -5.10
CA ALA A 70 4.15 -6.70 -4.54
C ALA A 70 3.38 -7.36 -3.41
N VAL A 71 2.97 -8.63 -3.57
CA VAL A 71 2.26 -9.38 -2.52
C VAL A 71 3.12 -9.52 -1.26
N THR A 72 4.35 -10.00 -1.40
CA THR A 72 5.25 -10.22 -0.25
C THR A 72 5.53 -8.92 0.49
N LEU A 73 5.78 -7.81 -0.23
CA LEU A 73 5.99 -6.52 0.40
C LEU A 73 4.76 -6.06 1.17
N LEU A 74 3.57 -6.15 0.57
CA LEU A 74 2.33 -5.73 1.22
C LEU A 74 2.04 -6.50 2.50
N PHE A 75 2.29 -7.81 2.52
CA PHE A 75 2.17 -8.60 3.75
C PHE A 75 3.16 -8.16 4.82
N ILE A 76 4.43 -7.93 4.44
CA ILE A 76 5.45 -7.44 5.37
C ILE A 76 5.03 -6.07 5.93
N ASP A 77 4.49 -5.19 5.08
CA ASP A 77 4.08 -3.86 5.48
C ASP A 77 2.90 -3.92 6.46
N VAL A 78 1.91 -4.79 6.22
CA VAL A 78 0.81 -5.03 7.17
C VAL A 78 1.33 -5.54 8.52
N ILE A 79 2.22 -6.55 8.52
CA ILE A 79 2.79 -7.11 9.75
C ILE A 79 3.60 -6.06 10.51
N ALA A 80 4.45 -5.31 9.82
CA ALA A 80 5.28 -4.27 10.41
C ALA A 80 4.43 -3.18 11.05
N ILE A 81 3.37 -2.71 10.37
CA ILE A 81 2.46 -1.71 10.93
C ILE A 81 1.70 -2.25 12.14
N ILE A 82 1.25 -3.49 12.13
CA ILE A 82 0.60 -4.10 13.30
C ILE A 82 1.58 -4.18 14.48
N MET A 83 2.84 -4.57 14.26
CA MET A 83 3.87 -4.59 15.32
C MET A 83 4.18 -3.18 15.85
N ILE A 84 4.27 -2.17 14.98
CA ILE A 84 4.48 -0.78 15.38
C ILE A 84 3.29 -0.28 16.19
N MET A 85 2.06 -0.56 15.73
CA MET A 85 0.82 -0.23 16.42
C MET A 85 0.78 -0.89 17.81
N HIS A 86 1.14 -2.17 17.89
CA HIS A 86 1.25 -2.90 19.15
C HIS A 86 2.21 -2.21 20.12
N SER A 87 3.43 -1.87 19.66
CA SER A 87 4.42 -1.18 20.50
C SER A 87 4.01 0.24 20.95
N SER A 88 2.99 0.81 20.28
CA SER A 88 2.52 2.19 20.47
C SER A 88 1.22 2.27 21.28
N GLY A 89 0.74 1.17 21.87
CA GLY A 89 -0.51 1.16 22.64
C GLY A 89 -1.77 0.85 21.83
N GLY A 90 -1.63 0.07 20.76
CA GLY A 90 -2.76 -0.47 20.01
C GLY A 90 -3.44 0.56 19.11
N THR A 91 -4.73 0.38 18.87
CA THR A 91 -5.50 1.18 17.90
C THR A 91 -5.68 2.64 18.31
N GLY A 92 -5.59 2.95 19.61
CA GLY A 92 -5.61 4.32 20.13
C GLY A 92 -4.40 5.17 19.71
N SER A 93 -3.33 4.54 19.23
CA SER A 93 -2.11 5.24 18.78
C SER A 93 -2.27 6.02 17.48
N GLY A 94 -3.35 5.76 16.71
CA GLY A 94 -3.56 6.32 15.38
C GLY A 94 -2.72 5.67 14.26
N VAL A 95 -1.74 4.83 14.60
CA VAL A 95 -0.87 4.13 13.63
C VAL A 95 -1.68 3.26 12.66
N GLY A 96 -2.79 2.69 13.12
CA GLY A 96 -3.68 1.88 12.30
C GLY A 96 -4.19 2.58 11.04
N ILE A 97 -4.24 3.92 11.00
CA ILE A 97 -4.67 4.66 9.81
C ILE A 97 -3.72 4.47 8.62
N LEU A 98 -2.44 4.17 8.86
CA LEU A 98 -1.50 3.87 7.79
C LEU A 98 -1.85 2.58 7.05
N LEU A 99 -2.54 1.62 7.70
CA LEU A 99 -3.05 0.43 7.02
C LEU A 99 -3.99 0.82 5.87
N VAL A 100 -4.75 1.90 6.00
CA VAL A 100 -5.63 2.40 4.93
C VAL A 100 -4.83 2.72 3.67
N ILE A 101 -3.66 3.36 3.83
CA ILE A 101 -2.79 3.72 2.71
C ILE A 101 -2.17 2.45 2.09
N ILE A 102 -1.72 1.50 2.91
CA ILE A 102 -1.19 0.20 2.44
C ILE A 102 -2.26 -0.55 1.65
N ILE A 103 -3.48 -0.64 2.18
CA ILE A 103 -4.59 -1.33 1.52
C ILE A 103 -5.00 -0.60 0.24
N ALA A 104 -5.01 0.72 0.23
CA ALA A 104 -5.24 1.48 -0.98
C ALA A 104 -4.21 1.13 -2.07
N ALA A 105 -2.92 1.14 -1.73
CA ALA A 105 -1.85 0.74 -2.64
C ALA A 105 -2.03 -0.71 -3.12
N SER A 106 -2.44 -1.62 -2.23
CA SER A 106 -2.74 -3.01 -2.58
C SER A 106 -3.85 -3.12 -3.64
N GLY A 107 -4.88 -2.26 -3.58
CA GLY A 107 -5.95 -2.21 -4.58
C GLY A 107 -5.49 -1.68 -5.95
N LEU A 108 -4.47 -0.82 -5.97
CA LEU A 108 -3.89 -0.31 -7.22
C LEU A 108 -2.93 -1.32 -7.86
N LEU A 109 -2.17 -2.05 -7.05
CA LEU A 109 -1.07 -2.92 -7.47
C LEU A 109 -1.51 -4.35 -7.77
N LEU A 110 -2.43 -4.91 -6.96
CA LEU A 110 -2.80 -6.32 -7.00
C LEU A 110 -4.15 -6.55 -7.72
N PRO A 111 -4.41 -7.78 -8.20
CA PRO A 111 -5.74 -8.19 -8.62
C PRO A 111 -6.68 -8.31 -7.39
N ARG A 112 -7.97 -8.12 -7.62
CA ARG A 112 -9.04 -8.09 -6.59
C ARG A 112 -8.91 -9.17 -5.52
N GLN A 113 -8.68 -10.42 -5.92
CA GLN A 113 -8.60 -11.55 -4.99
C GLN A 113 -7.47 -11.37 -3.97
N LEU A 114 -6.29 -10.93 -4.43
CA LEU A 114 -5.14 -10.72 -3.57
C LEU A 114 -5.27 -9.45 -2.72
N THR A 115 -5.84 -8.38 -3.27
CA THR A 115 -6.20 -7.17 -2.50
C THR A 115 -7.10 -7.53 -1.32
N LEU A 116 -8.17 -8.29 -1.56
CA LEU A 116 -9.10 -8.71 -0.51
C LEU A 116 -8.42 -9.63 0.52
N LEU A 117 -7.51 -10.50 0.09
CA LEU A 117 -6.76 -11.37 0.99
C LEU A 117 -5.85 -10.55 1.92
N VAL A 118 -5.07 -9.61 1.39
CA VAL A 118 -4.22 -8.71 2.19
C VAL A 118 -5.08 -7.87 3.15
N THR A 119 -6.23 -7.40 2.68
CA THR A 119 -7.18 -6.64 3.50
C THR A 119 -7.72 -7.48 4.65
N ALA A 120 -8.18 -8.70 4.36
CA ALA A 120 -8.67 -9.63 5.36
C ALA A 120 -7.58 -9.94 6.40
N PHE A 121 -6.35 -10.18 5.96
CA PHE A 121 -5.21 -10.40 6.84
C PHE A 121 -4.94 -9.19 7.75
N ALA A 122 -4.98 -7.97 7.21
CA ALA A 122 -4.84 -6.75 8.01
C ALA A 122 -5.97 -6.59 9.04
N THR A 123 -7.22 -6.86 8.66
CA THR A 123 -8.35 -6.81 9.58
C THR A 123 -8.29 -7.88 10.67
N LEU A 124 -7.86 -9.10 10.34
CA LEU A 124 -7.67 -10.16 11.33
C LEU A 124 -6.55 -9.80 12.30
N GLY A 125 -5.45 -9.24 11.81
CA GLY A 125 -4.37 -8.75 12.68
C GLY A 125 -4.83 -7.63 13.61
N LEU A 126 -5.64 -6.69 13.10
CA LEU A 126 -6.25 -5.63 13.91
C LEU A 126 -7.18 -6.19 15.00
N LEU A 127 -8.04 -7.16 14.67
CA LEU A 127 -8.95 -7.78 15.63
C LEU A 127 -8.21 -8.65 16.64
N ALA A 128 -7.18 -9.39 16.20
CA ALA A 128 -6.33 -10.21 17.08
C ALA A 128 -5.62 -9.35 18.13
N GLU A 129 -5.17 -8.16 17.73
CA GLU A 129 -4.62 -7.17 18.66
C GLU A 129 -5.66 -6.81 19.73
N GLN A 130 -6.90 -6.48 19.35
CA GLN A 130 -7.94 -6.12 20.33
C GLN A 130 -8.38 -7.27 21.23
N VAL A 131 -8.46 -8.49 20.68
CA VAL A 131 -8.76 -9.67 21.49
C VAL A 131 -7.68 -9.89 22.55
N ARG A 132 -6.41 -9.60 22.25
CA ARG A 132 -5.32 -9.69 23.23
C ARG A 132 -5.50 -8.65 24.35
N TRP A 133 -5.77 -7.39 24.00
CA TRP A 133 -6.07 -6.35 24.97
C TRP A 133 -7.23 -6.75 25.90
N TRP A 134 -8.21 -7.48 25.37
CA TRP A 134 -9.38 -7.94 26.12
C TRP A 134 -9.00 -8.94 27.21
N PHE A 135 -8.11 -9.89 26.88
CA PHE A 135 -7.58 -10.83 27.86
C PHE A 135 -6.70 -10.18 28.93
N LEU A 136 -6.07 -9.02 28.64
CA LEU A 136 -5.27 -8.28 29.62
C LEU A 136 -6.12 -7.42 30.57
N GLY A 137 -7.44 -7.31 30.35
CA GLY A 137 -8.37 -6.61 31.25
C GLY A 137 -8.40 -5.09 31.11
N ASP A 138 -7.73 -4.54 30.08
CA ASP A 138 -7.47 -3.11 29.92
C ASP A 138 -8.21 -2.54 28.69
N ILE A 139 -9.50 -2.87 28.52
CA ILE A 139 -10.31 -2.44 27.36
C ILE A 139 -11.48 -1.57 27.77
N GLN A 140 -11.62 -0.46 27.04
CA GLN A 140 -12.86 0.28 26.96
C GLN A 140 -13.67 -0.18 25.74
N PRO A 141 -15.02 -0.24 25.81
CA PRO A 141 -15.88 -0.61 24.67
C PRO A 141 -15.62 0.20 23.39
N GLU A 142 -15.08 1.41 23.54
CA GLU A 142 -14.65 2.29 22.45
C GLU A 142 -13.57 1.66 21.54
N ASP A 143 -12.66 0.86 22.10
CA ASP A 143 -11.52 0.31 21.34
C ASP A 143 -11.92 -0.79 20.36
N PHE A 144 -12.97 -1.56 20.69
CA PHE A 144 -13.59 -2.50 19.77
C PHE A 144 -14.33 -1.78 18.64
N THR A 145 -15.02 -0.69 18.97
CA THR A 145 -15.76 0.12 17.98
C THR A 145 -14.78 0.76 17.00
N ARG A 146 -13.68 1.35 17.50
CA ARG A 146 -12.60 1.92 16.66
C ARG A 146 -11.98 0.88 15.74
N ALA A 147 -11.67 -0.31 16.26
CA ALA A 147 -11.13 -1.40 15.44
C ALA A 147 -12.13 -1.89 14.38
N GLY A 148 -13.42 -2.01 14.72
CA GLY A 148 -14.47 -2.38 13.78
C GLY A 148 -14.64 -1.36 12.65
N VAL A 149 -14.69 -0.06 13.00
CA VAL A 149 -14.77 1.04 12.02
C VAL A 149 -13.55 1.06 11.12
N LEU A 150 -12.35 0.90 11.69
CA LEU A 150 -11.12 0.85 10.90
C LEU A 150 -11.10 -0.37 9.97
N GLY A 151 -11.50 -1.55 10.47
CA GLY A 151 -11.62 -2.76 9.65
C GLY A 151 -12.60 -2.59 8.48
N PHE A 152 -13.77 -1.99 8.72
CA PHE A 152 -14.72 -1.63 7.67
C PHE A 152 -14.11 -0.66 6.65
N ALA A 153 -13.41 0.37 7.14
CA ALA A 153 -12.73 1.34 6.28
C ALA A 153 -11.68 0.67 5.39
N LEU A 154 -10.91 -0.30 5.89
CA LEU A 154 -9.94 -1.05 5.08
C LEU A 154 -10.62 -1.78 3.91
N PHE A 155 -11.75 -2.46 4.14
CA PHE A 155 -12.51 -3.13 3.07
C PHE A 155 -13.14 -2.15 2.07
N ALA A 156 -13.66 -1.03 2.56
CA ALA A 156 -14.19 0.03 1.71
C ALA A 156 -13.08 0.59 0.81
N THR A 157 -11.93 0.94 1.39
CA THR A 157 -10.75 1.42 0.66
C THR A 157 -10.25 0.40 -0.35
N ALA A 158 -10.11 -0.87 0.02
CA ALA A 158 -9.71 -1.94 -0.90
C ALA A 158 -10.60 -2.00 -2.14
N THR A 159 -11.92 -1.94 -1.92
CA THR A 159 -12.94 -2.01 -2.98
C THR A 159 -12.86 -0.80 -3.90
N ILE A 160 -12.80 0.40 -3.30
CA ILE A 160 -12.70 1.66 -4.02
C ILE A 160 -11.42 1.71 -4.85
N SER A 161 -10.26 1.46 -4.23
CA SER A 161 -8.95 1.48 -4.87
C SER A 161 -8.86 0.50 -6.05
N PHE A 162 -9.37 -0.72 -5.89
CA PHE A 162 -9.42 -1.68 -6.98
C PHE A 162 -10.34 -1.23 -8.12
N GLU A 163 -11.53 -0.71 -7.82
CA GLU A 163 -12.48 -0.22 -8.83
C GLU A 163 -11.89 0.98 -9.60
N PHE A 164 -11.25 1.91 -8.90
CA PHE A 164 -10.52 3.03 -9.52
C PHE A 164 -9.41 2.53 -10.44
N ALA A 165 -8.60 1.58 -10.00
CA ALA A 165 -7.55 0.99 -10.82
C ALA A 165 -8.12 0.29 -12.06
N ARG A 166 -9.25 -0.42 -11.92
CA ARG A 166 -9.95 -1.07 -13.06
C ARG A 166 -10.42 -0.03 -14.07
N ARG A 167 -11.08 1.03 -13.61
CA ARG A 167 -11.58 2.11 -14.47
C ARG A 167 -10.44 2.86 -15.16
N ALA A 168 -9.38 3.19 -14.44
CA ALA A 168 -8.20 3.85 -15.00
C ALA A 168 -7.54 3.01 -16.11
N ARG A 169 -7.41 1.69 -15.91
CA ARG A 169 -6.89 0.77 -16.94
C ARG A 169 -7.84 0.67 -18.15
N ALA A 170 -9.15 0.63 -17.92
CA ALA A 170 -10.13 0.62 -18.99
C ALA A 170 -10.09 1.93 -19.82
N SER A 171 -9.99 3.09 -19.17
CA SER A 171 -9.81 4.38 -19.83
C SER A 171 -8.51 4.47 -20.61
N ALA A 172 -7.40 3.94 -20.06
CA ALA A 172 -6.12 3.89 -20.76
C ALA A 172 -6.17 3.00 -22.01
N ASN A 173 -6.86 1.86 -21.93
CA ASN A 173 -7.07 0.97 -23.08
C ASN A 173 -7.91 1.64 -24.17
N LEU A 174 -9.01 2.32 -23.81
CA LEU A 174 -9.84 3.06 -24.76
C LEU A 174 -9.07 4.21 -25.44
N ALA A 175 -8.22 4.91 -24.69
CA ALA A 175 -7.36 5.96 -25.24
C ALA A 175 -6.29 5.40 -26.19
N ALA A 176 -5.73 4.21 -25.88
CA ALA A 176 -4.79 3.53 -26.76
C ALA A 176 -5.44 3.14 -28.10
N THR A 177 -6.67 2.62 -28.08
CA THR A 177 -7.43 2.28 -29.30
C THR A 177 -7.75 3.52 -30.15
N ARG A 178 -8.12 4.64 -29.51
CA ARG A 178 -8.33 5.92 -30.22
C ARG A 178 -7.03 6.51 -30.78
N GLY A 179 -5.90 6.31 -30.11
CA GLY A 179 -4.58 6.72 -30.60
C GLY A 179 -4.14 5.95 -31.86
N THR A 180 -4.53 4.67 -31.98
CA THR A 180 -4.30 3.89 -33.21
C THR A 180 -5.18 4.33 -34.37
N GLU A 181 -6.44 4.69 -34.11
CA GLU A 181 -7.36 5.20 -35.14
C GLU A 181 -6.92 6.58 -35.68
N LEU A 182 -6.47 7.49 -34.81
CA LEU A 182 -5.95 8.80 -35.23
C LEU A 182 -4.67 8.68 -36.07
N ARG A 183 -3.78 7.72 -35.78
CA ARG A 183 -2.58 7.46 -36.60
C ARG A 183 -2.91 6.88 -37.97
N ASN A 184 -3.92 6.02 -38.06
CA ASN A 184 -4.37 5.48 -39.34
C ASN A 184 -5.07 6.55 -40.19
N LEU A 185 -5.86 7.43 -39.57
CA LEU A 185 -6.47 8.57 -40.27
C LEU A 185 -5.41 9.59 -40.75
N ALA A 186 -4.35 9.82 -39.98
CA ALA A 186 -3.25 10.69 -40.41
C ALA A 186 -2.53 10.14 -41.66
N ARG A 187 -2.24 8.82 -41.69
CA ARG A 187 -1.63 8.16 -42.86
C ARG A 187 -2.52 8.19 -44.11
N LEU A 188 -3.82 7.93 -43.95
CA LEU A 188 -4.78 8.01 -45.06
C LEU A 188 -4.88 9.42 -45.64
N ASN A 189 -4.86 10.45 -44.78
CA ASN A 189 -4.91 11.83 -45.23
C ASN A 189 -3.62 12.24 -45.97
N GLU A 190 -2.46 11.73 -45.54
CA GLU A 190 -1.17 11.91 -46.23
C GLU A 190 -1.15 11.28 -47.63
N GLU A 191 -1.72 10.08 -47.80
CA GLU A 191 -1.82 9.42 -49.11
C GLU A 191 -2.77 10.15 -50.07
N ILE A 192 -3.87 10.73 -49.57
CA ILE A 192 -4.80 11.52 -50.39
C ILE A 192 -4.11 12.81 -50.88
N ILE A 193 -3.40 13.51 -49.99
CA ILE A 193 -2.68 14.73 -50.35
C ILE A 193 -1.56 14.44 -51.36
N GLN A 194 -0.81 13.33 -51.19
CA GLN A 194 0.20 12.93 -52.16
C GLN A 194 -0.40 12.63 -53.54
N ARG A 195 -1.56 11.96 -53.61
CA ARG A 195 -2.25 11.69 -54.87
C ARG A 195 -2.81 12.96 -55.52
N MET A 196 -3.25 13.95 -54.74
CA MET A 196 -3.69 15.26 -55.24
C MET A 196 -2.55 16.13 -55.78
N GLN A 197 -1.30 15.91 -55.36
CA GLN A 197 -0.14 16.64 -55.90
C GLN A 197 0.46 16.00 -57.16
N THR A 198 0.12 14.74 -57.45
CA THR A 198 0.65 13.99 -58.61
C THR A 198 -0.35 13.78 -59.76
N GLY A 199 -1.55 14.37 -59.67
CA GLY A 199 -2.55 14.41 -60.76
C GLY A 199 -2.85 15.85 -61.15
#